data_AF-X1I8H1-F1
#
_entry.id   AF-X1I8H1-F1
#
_cell.length_a   1.000
_cell.length_b   1.000
_cell.length_c   1.000
_cell.angle_alpha   90.00
_cell.angle_beta   90.00
_cell.angle_gamma   90.00
#
_symmetry.space_group_name_H-M   'P 1'
#
loop_
_entity.id
_entity.type
_entity.pdbx_description
1 polymer ?
#
loop_
_entity_poly.entity_id
_entity_poly.type
_entity_poly.pdbx_seq_one_letter_code
_entity_poly.pdbx_strand_id
1 'polypeptide(L)'
;NGLERPILNNPLQGLLNKYDFKYTQYLDNWNLLYDIFSKEAVYSGSIDRLIKDNSKNTILLDTEFLKDITKWREILARNIALRNKELTVNQLNEAVQRILDRLIFIKIIYFLLN
;
A
#
# COMPACT_ATOMS: atom_id res chain seq x y z
N ASN A 1 12.58 -7.41 10.92
CA ASN A 1 11.13 -7.64 10.89
C ASN A 1 10.52 -6.73 9.85
N GLY A 2 10.31 -7.23 8.63
CA GLY A 2 9.87 -6.48 7.43
C GLY A 2 8.47 -5.87 7.50
N LEU A 3 7.85 -5.85 8.68
CA LEU A 3 6.40 -5.84 8.85
C LEU A 3 5.88 -4.61 9.62
N GLU A 4 6.77 -3.69 9.98
CA GLU A 4 6.41 -2.43 10.64
C GLU A 4 6.38 -1.30 9.61
N ARG A 5 5.39 -0.40 9.75
CA ARG A 5 5.25 0.76 8.84
C ARG A 5 6.59 1.51 8.78
N PRO A 6 7.06 1.93 7.59
CA PRO A 6 8.26 2.73 7.49
C PRO A 6 8.09 3.98 8.36
N ILE A 7 8.89 4.06 9.41
CA ILE A 7 8.88 5.19 10.34
C ILE A 7 9.72 6.28 9.69
N LEU A 8 9.21 7.51 9.62
CA LEU A 8 9.92 8.62 8.97
C LEU A 8 11.35 8.81 9.52
N ASN A 9 11.54 8.53 10.81
CA ASN A 9 12.82 8.63 11.51
C ASN A 9 13.69 7.37 11.38
N ASN A 10 13.19 6.31 10.74
CA ASN A 10 13.91 5.07 10.49
C ASN A 10 13.49 4.47 9.13
N PRO A 11 13.88 5.09 8.01
CA PRO A 11 13.47 4.66 6.66
C PRO A 11 14.05 3.29 6.27
N LEU A 12 15.03 2.79 7.04
CA LEU A 12 15.64 1.47 6.83
C LEU A 12 14.83 0.34 7.46
N GLN A 13 13.79 0.68 8.25
CA GLN A 13 12.91 -0.31 8.83
C GLN A 13 12.00 -0.92 7.76
N GLY A 14 12.00 -2.24 7.66
CA GLY A 14 11.21 -2.95 6.65
C GLY A 14 12.01 -3.39 5.42
N LEU A 15 13.23 -2.87 5.23
CA LEU A 15 14.04 -3.22 4.06
C LEU A 15 14.38 -4.71 4.05
N LEU A 16 14.09 -5.35 2.92
CA LEU A 16 14.63 -6.64 2.60
C LEU A 16 16.12 -6.44 2.27
N ASN A 17 17.00 -6.58 3.26
CA ASN A 17 18.45 -6.34 3.14
C ASN A 17 19.09 -7.02 1.90
N LYS A 18 18.52 -8.12 1.42
CA LYS A 18 18.97 -8.85 0.22
C LYS A 18 18.72 -8.09 -1.09
N TYR A 19 17.80 -7.12 -1.08
CA TYR A 19 17.40 -6.31 -2.23
C TYR A 19 17.66 -4.81 -2.02
N ASP A 20 18.46 -4.46 -1.00
CA ASP A 20 18.96 -3.10 -0.82
C ASP A 20 20.10 -2.83 -1.82
N PHE A 21 19.78 -2.16 -2.91
CA PHE A 21 20.72 -1.87 -3.99
C PHE A 21 20.88 -0.38 -4.20
N LYS A 22 22.14 0.05 -4.32
CA LYS A 22 22.46 1.35 -4.92
C LYS A 22 22.12 1.33 -6.41
N TYR A 23 21.82 2.49 -6.98
CA TYR A 23 21.48 2.63 -8.40
C TYR A 23 22.55 2.03 -9.34
N THR A 24 23.81 1.99 -8.92
CA THR A 24 24.93 1.42 -9.69
C THR A 24 24.91 -0.11 -9.74
N GLN A 25 24.18 -0.78 -8.84
CA GLN A 25 24.19 -2.24 -8.69
C GLN A 25 23.05 -2.91 -9.47
N TYR A 26 22.17 -2.14 -10.11
CA TYR A 26 20.96 -2.67 -10.75
C TYR A 26 21.28 -3.53 -11.97
N LEU A 27 22.27 -3.13 -12.77
CA LEU A 27 22.69 -3.87 -13.96
C LEU A 27 23.23 -5.26 -13.57
N ASP A 28 24.07 -5.32 -12.53
CA ASP A 28 24.68 -6.56 -12.06
C ASP A 28 23.66 -7.50 -11.42
N ASN A 29 22.58 -6.94 -10.84
CA ASN A 29 21.52 -7.70 -10.16
C ASN A 29 20.23 -7.79 -11.00
N TRP A 30 20.30 -7.48 -12.29
CA TRP A 30 19.11 -7.42 -13.15
C TRP A 30 18.35 -8.75 -13.21
N ASN A 31 19.05 -9.88 -13.31
CA ASN A 31 18.44 -11.20 -13.34
C ASN A 31 17.67 -11.48 -12.04
N LEU A 32 18.24 -11.12 -10.88
CA LEU A 32 17.59 -11.28 -9.59
C LEU A 32 16.33 -10.42 -9.49
N LEU A 33 16.40 -9.17 -9.96
CA LEU A 33 15.24 -8.26 -9.98
C LEU A 33 14.17 -8.77 -10.95
N TYR A 34 14.56 -9.28 -12.10
CA TYR A 34 13.64 -9.79 -13.12
C TYR A 34 12.94 -11.07 -12.65
N ASP A 35 13.66 -12.02 -12.05
CA ASP A 35 13.10 -13.28 -11.55
C ASP A 35 12.11 -13.09 -10.38
N ILE A 36 12.09 -11.90 -9.79
CA ILE A 36 11.25 -11.56 -8.65
C ILE A 36 10.14 -10.58 -9.03
N PHE A 37 10.47 -9.51 -9.76
CA PHE A 37 9.58 -8.39 -10.03
C PHE A 37 9.12 -8.29 -11.49
N SER A 38 9.57 -9.18 -12.39
CA SER A 38 8.98 -9.25 -13.73
C SER A 38 7.51 -9.63 -13.66
N LYS A 39 6.75 -9.23 -14.68
CA LYS A 39 5.33 -9.54 -14.79
C LYS A 39 5.10 -11.06 -14.66
N GLU A 40 5.89 -11.84 -15.38
CA GLU A 40 5.83 -13.30 -15.42
C GLU A 40 6.13 -13.90 -14.05
N ALA A 41 7.18 -13.40 -13.37
CA ALA A 41 7.53 -13.82 -12.03
C ALA A 41 6.41 -13.55 -11.03
N VAL A 42 5.82 -12.34 -11.06
CA VAL A 42 4.72 -11.96 -10.18
C VAL A 42 3.50 -12.86 -10.40
N TYR A 43 3.13 -13.13 -11.66
CA TYR A 43 2.05 -14.08 -11.97
C TYR A 43 2.33 -15.50 -11.50
N SER A 44 3.60 -15.90 -11.42
CA SER A 44 4.04 -17.20 -10.90
C SER A 44 4.17 -17.28 -9.37
N GLY A 45 3.75 -16.22 -8.66
CA GLY A 45 3.80 -16.16 -7.20
C GLY A 45 5.19 -15.90 -6.62
N SER A 46 6.07 -15.19 -7.34
CA SER A 46 7.38 -14.77 -6.82
C SER A 46 7.28 -13.90 -5.58
N ILE A 47 6.29 -13.01 -5.54
CA ILE A 47 5.99 -12.14 -4.40
C ILE A 47 5.50 -12.96 -3.20
N ASP A 48 4.66 -13.98 -3.43
CA ASP A 48 4.20 -14.86 -2.35
C ASP A 48 5.36 -15.64 -1.69
N ARG A 49 6.39 -15.98 -2.47
CA ARG A 49 7.62 -16.62 -1.95
C ARG A 49 8.46 -15.65 -1.11
N LEU A 50 8.49 -14.36 -1.45
CA LEU A 50 9.11 -13.32 -0.61
C LEU A 50 8.35 -13.11 0.71
N ILE A 51 7.03 -13.18 0.65
CA ILE A 51 6.14 -12.97 1.80
C ILE A 51 6.11 -14.20 2.73
N LYS A 52 6.27 -15.42 2.20
CA LYS A 52 6.26 -16.67 2.99
C LYS A 52 7.39 -16.77 4.01
N ASP A 53 8.54 -16.13 3.79
CA ASP A 53 9.63 -16.08 4.77
C ASP A 53 9.37 -15.02 5.88
N ASN A 54 8.37 -14.16 5.69
CA ASN A 54 7.90 -13.14 6.65
C ASN A 54 6.46 -13.43 7.10
N SER A 55 6.16 -14.72 7.34
CA SER A 55 4.83 -15.23 7.64
C SER A 55 4.31 -14.73 9.00
N LYS A 56 3.66 -13.57 9.01
CA LYS A 56 2.69 -13.19 10.07
C LYS A 56 1.68 -12.10 9.66
N ASN A 57 1.85 -11.48 8.51
CA ASN A 57 1.17 -10.23 8.17
C ASN A 57 0.06 -10.38 7.12
N THR A 58 -0.64 -11.50 7.13
CA THR A 58 -2.07 -11.51 6.79
C THR A 58 -2.81 -10.72 7.88
N ILE A 59 -2.51 -9.42 7.98
CA ILE A 59 -3.22 -8.42 8.78
C ILE A 59 -4.57 -8.30 8.09
N LEU A 60 -5.45 -9.23 8.45
CA LEU A 60 -6.89 -9.06 8.35
C LEU A 60 -7.19 -7.66 8.89
N LEU A 61 -7.51 -6.71 7.99
CA LEU A 61 -7.99 -5.36 8.26
C LEU A 61 -8.10 -5.03 9.75
N ASP A 62 -7.01 -4.51 10.33
CA ASP A 62 -6.97 -4.17 11.75
C ASP A 62 -8.11 -3.19 12.08
N THR A 63 -8.77 -3.40 13.23
CA THR A 63 -9.84 -2.55 13.76
C THR A 63 -9.43 -1.06 13.82
N GLU A 64 -8.15 -0.78 14.00
CA GLU A 64 -7.60 0.58 13.96
C GLU A 64 -7.63 1.18 12.55
N PHE A 65 -7.37 0.37 11.51
CA PHE A 65 -7.48 0.81 10.12
C PHE A 65 -8.94 1.12 9.72
N LEU A 66 -9.91 0.33 10.22
CA LEU A 66 -11.32 0.63 10.00
C LEU A 66 -11.76 1.94 10.67
N LYS A 67 -11.21 2.27 11.84
CA LYS A 67 -11.42 3.57 12.49
C LYS A 67 -10.82 4.71 11.67
N ASP A 68 -9.62 4.52 11.12
CA ASP A 68 -8.98 5.50 10.23
C ASP A 68 -9.82 5.77 8.97
N ILE A 69 -10.34 4.73 8.31
CA ILE A 69 -11.24 4.87 7.15
C ILE A 69 -12.48 5.68 7.51
N THR A 70 -13.08 5.38 8.66
CA THR A 70 -14.29 6.08 9.14
C THR A 70 -14.01 7.57 9.33
N LYS A 71 -12.89 7.91 9.96
CA LYS A 71 -12.45 9.30 10.15
C LYS A 71 -12.16 10.00 8.83
N TRP A 72 -11.49 9.33 7.89
CA TRP A 72 -11.22 9.92 6.56
C TRP A 72 -12.49 10.17 5.78
N ARG A 73 -13.49 9.28 5.88
CA ARG A 73 -14.81 9.46 5.26
C ARG A 73 -15.47 10.75 5.73
N GLU A 74 -15.48 11.00 7.03
CA GLU A 74 -16.07 12.22 7.60
C GLU A 74 -15.35 13.49 7.14
N ILE A 75 -14.01 13.47 7.16
CA ILE A 75 -13.18 14.60 6.73
C ILE A 75 -13.41 14.89 5.24
N LEU A 76 -13.44 13.86 4.39
CA LEU A 76 -13.68 14.00 2.95
C LEU A 76 -15.08 14.54 2.68
N ALA A 77 -16.11 13.95 3.29
CA ALA A 77 -17.49 14.39 3.11
C ALA A 77 -17.65 15.87 3.49
N ARG A 78 -17.13 16.27 4.66
CA ARG A 78 -17.20 17.67 5.11
C ARG A 78 -16.49 18.61 4.16
N ASN A 79 -15.26 18.30 3.75
CA ASN A 79 -14.48 19.19 2.89
C ASN A 79 -15.05 19.30 1.47
N ILE A 80 -15.55 18.19 0.91
CA ILE A 80 -16.15 18.19 -0.43
C ILE A 80 -17.48 18.95 -0.42
N ALA A 81 -18.33 18.73 0.59
CA ALA A 81 -19.61 19.45 0.73
C ALA A 81 -19.42 20.96 0.88
N LEU A 82 -18.45 21.40 1.70
CA LEU A 82 -18.18 22.82 1.91
C LEU A 82 -17.74 23.54 0.62
N ARG A 83 -17.04 22.84 -0.27
CA ARG A 83 -16.47 23.40 -1.50
C ARG A 83 -17.40 23.25 -2.70
N ASN A 84 -18.38 22.36 -2.63
CA ASN A 84 -19.25 22.01 -3.75
C ASN A 84 -20.71 21.94 -3.27
N LYS A 85 -21.31 23.11 -3.02
CA LYS A 85 -22.67 23.24 -2.47
C LYS A 85 -23.77 22.70 -3.39
N GLU A 86 -23.48 22.60 -4.69
CA GLU A 86 -24.39 22.06 -5.72
C GLU A 86 -24.48 20.53 -5.70
N LEU A 87 -23.60 19.83 -4.98
CA LEU A 87 -23.63 18.37 -4.93
C LEU A 87 -24.80 17.90 -4.10
N THR A 88 -25.58 17.00 -4.69
CA THR A 88 -26.56 16.22 -3.93
C THR A 88 -25.86 15.28 -2.94
N VAL A 89 -26.58 14.87 -1.88
CA VAL A 89 -26.06 13.92 -0.88
C VAL A 89 -25.57 12.61 -1.54
N ASN A 90 -26.27 12.12 -2.56
CA ASN A 90 -25.90 10.91 -3.28
C ASN A 90 -24.58 11.10 -4.05
N GLN A 91 -24.44 12.21 -4.77
CA GLN A 91 -23.20 12.51 -5.51
C GLN A 91 -22.01 12.72 -4.58
N LEU A 92 -22.23 13.36 -3.43
CA LEU A 92 -21.22 13.52 -2.39
C LEU A 92 -20.75 12.15 -1.85
N ASN A 93 -21.69 11.27 -1.50
CA ASN A 93 -21.38 9.93 -1.00
C ASN A 93 -20.59 9.11 -2.02
N GLU A 94 -21.02 9.13 -3.29
CA GLU A 94 -20.32 8.48 -4.39
C GLU A 94 -18.89 9.00 -4.58
N ALA A 95 -18.71 10.32 -4.55
CA ALA A 95 -17.39 10.93 -4.68
C ALA A 95 -16.46 10.53 -3.52
N VAL A 96 -16.96 10.57 -2.29
CA VAL A 96 -16.20 10.16 -1.09
C VAL A 96 -15.83 8.68 -1.17
N GLN A 97 -16.77 7.81 -1.54
CA GLN A 97 -16.52 6.37 -1.64
C GLN A 97 -15.44 6.06 -2.68
N ARG A 98 -15.53 6.64 -3.88
CA ARG A 98 -14.54 6.44 -4.95
C ARG A 98 -13.14 6.90 -4.56
N ILE A 99 -13.03 7.98 -3.78
CA ILE A 99 -11.74 8.46 -3.26
C ILE A 99 -11.19 7.45 -2.24
N LEU A 100 -12.02 6.99 -1.30
CA LEU A 100 -11.61 6.01 -0.30
C LEU A 100 -11.17 4.69 -0.94
N ASP A 101 -11.93 4.18 -1.92
CA ASP A 101 -11.58 2.93 -2.62
C ASP A 101 -10.20 3.01 -3.27
N ARG A 102 -9.88 4.15 -3.90
CA ARG A 102 -8.55 4.39 -4.50
C ARG A 102 -7.44 4.44 -3.45
N LEU A 103 -7.68 5.12 -2.33
CA LEU A 103 -6.69 5.22 -1.25
C LEU A 103 -6.43 3.86 -0.60
N ILE A 104 -7.48 3.08 -0.37
CA ILE A 104 -7.39 1.73 0.19
C ILE A 104 -6.64 0.81 -0.77
N PHE A 105 -6.97 0.85 -2.06
CA PHE A 105 -6.29 0.06 -3.08
C PHE A 105 -4.79 0.33 -3.12
N ILE A 106 -4.38 1.60 -3.15
CA ILE A 106 -2.96 2.00 -3.13
C ILE A 106 -2.29 1.48 -1.86
N LYS A 107 -2.96 1.59 -0.71
CA LYS A 107 -2.39 1.16 0.57
C LYS A 107 -2.23 -0.35 0.68
N ILE A 108 -3.18 -1.13 0.16
CA ILE A 108 -3.09 -2.59 0.09
C ILE A 108 -1.96 -3.01 -0.85
N ILE A 109 -1.85 -2.39 -2.04
CA ILE A 109 -0.76 -2.69 -2.96
C ILE A 109 0.61 -2.34 -2.36
N TYR A 110 0.73 -1.16 -1.73
CA TYR A 110 1.96 -0.78 -1.04
C TYR A 110 2.32 -1.78 0.06
N PHE A 111 1.35 -2.24 0.83
CA PHE A 111 1.58 -3.25 1.87
C PHE A 111 1.91 -4.64 1.32
N LEU A 112 1.44 -5.01 0.14
CA LEU A 112 1.82 -6.27 -0.53
C LEU A 112 3.23 -6.21 -1.14
N LEU A 113 3.79 -5.01 -1.31
CA LEU A 113 5.11 -4.77 -1.91
C LEU A 113 6.21 -4.46 -0.88
N ASN A 114 5.87 -4.24 0.40
CA ASN A 114 6.82 -4.05 1.51
C ASN A 114 6.67 -5.19 2.52
#